data_AF-A0A8S4MN02-F1
#
_entry.id   AF-A0A8S4MN02-F1
#
_cell.length_a   1.000
_cell.length_b   1.000
_cell.length_c   1.000
_cell.angle_alpha   90.00
_cell.angle_beta   90.00
_cell.angle_gamma   90.00
#
_symmetry.space_group_name_H-M   'P 1'
#
loop_
_entity.id
_entity.type
_entity.pdbx_description
1 polymer ?
#
loop_
_entity_poly.entity_id
_entity_poly.type
_entity_poly.pdbx_seq_one_letter_code
_entity_poly.pdbx_strand_id
1 'polypeptide(L)'
;MFNKMDSDVTKLFPKEHRKQLLWKIQRDHVLNKRNQWNPEFLDVCLQLWQRSKQGYADLKDSGFLKLPSERLLQYKKNTVNQRPGLHTEVFEWMNKEAEQQRGSVQLRRVGDEFEIAGLVDMGDFYHSMQSLQTGEYGFFSHACLCDGGQANRDFIKGHFGSEENAIAKKFTINNLYGEGSYSFIMDPPHNIKKLRNNLEKSTVTGTARCFKTRGQNILWAHLKEAYLHDKTNARAPLISCKIRDGHFQLTPATRMRNHLASDVFSDDMLELLDNYQEFKRHQKGDDDSMSLTREYISAGNEFVQIFANTKPIRTMDDPRLMRLDAALHWFLDWKQDVMDSVNLTSKERNKSYISEKLHFDLCSMVFGFKSYIHTMTSQFPGMGLVAGHTNQDALENMFGCIRASNGSNTNPTVLQYGPSVNGYIHCRSFKVRNGNSARKN
;
A
#
# COMPACT_ATOMS: atom_id res chain seq x y z
N MET A 1 13.82 -54.48 5.96
CA MET A 1 12.95 -53.54 6.69
C MET A 1 12.54 -52.35 5.80
N PHE A 2 13.50 -51.54 5.31
CA PHE A 2 13.21 -50.34 4.53
C PHE A 2 12.45 -50.55 3.20
N ASN A 3 12.74 -51.61 2.43
CA ASN A 3 11.99 -51.88 1.19
C ASN A 3 10.49 -52.16 1.43
N LYS A 4 10.14 -52.74 2.58
CA LYS A 4 8.73 -52.95 2.97
C LYS A 4 8.08 -51.61 3.33
N MET A 5 8.78 -50.78 4.10
CA MET A 5 8.33 -49.44 4.46
C MET A 5 8.17 -48.51 3.24
N ASP A 6 9.01 -48.65 2.21
CA ASP A 6 8.85 -47.89 0.96
C ASP A 6 7.56 -48.25 0.24
N SER A 7 7.27 -49.55 0.12
CA SER A 7 6.00 -50.01 -0.45
C SER A 7 4.82 -49.49 0.36
N ASP A 8 4.93 -49.48 1.68
CA ASP A 8 3.87 -49.01 2.57
C ASP A 8 3.68 -47.49 2.48
N VAL A 9 4.76 -46.69 2.42
CA VAL A 9 4.69 -45.22 2.25
C VAL A 9 4.09 -44.85 0.90
N THR A 10 4.48 -45.53 -0.18
CA THR A 10 3.89 -45.30 -1.51
C THR A 10 2.41 -45.68 -1.54
N LYS A 11 2.01 -46.76 -0.85
CA LYS A 11 0.59 -47.14 -0.71
C LYS A 11 -0.23 -46.18 0.16
N LEU A 12 0.36 -45.66 1.24
CA LEU A 12 -0.28 -44.72 2.16
C LEU A 12 -0.44 -43.33 1.55
N PHE A 13 0.49 -42.93 0.68
CA PHE A 13 0.56 -41.58 0.12
C PHE A 13 0.64 -41.57 -1.42
N PRO A 14 -0.23 -42.28 -2.15
CA PRO A 14 -0.03 -42.56 -3.58
C PRO A 14 0.01 -41.33 -4.48
N LYS A 15 -0.64 -40.23 -4.07
CA LYS A 15 -0.69 -38.96 -4.81
C LYS A 15 0.04 -37.81 -4.10
N GLU A 16 0.69 -38.07 -2.97
CA GLU A 16 1.32 -37.02 -2.16
C GLU A 16 2.85 -37.02 -2.32
N HIS A 17 3.31 -36.49 -3.46
CA HIS A 17 4.72 -36.50 -3.86
C HIS A 17 5.67 -35.95 -2.79
N ARG A 18 5.29 -34.87 -2.09
CA ARG A 18 6.12 -34.25 -1.05
C ARG A 18 6.31 -35.14 0.18
N LYS A 19 5.30 -35.90 0.58
CA LYS A 19 5.41 -36.85 1.71
C LYS A 19 6.32 -38.01 1.34
N GLN A 20 6.19 -38.53 0.11
CA GLN A 20 7.10 -39.57 -0.40
C GLN A 20 8.55 -39.05 -0.51
N LEU A 21 8.74 -37.81 -0.98
CA LEU A 21 10.05 -37.17 -1.08
C LEU A 21 10.70 -37.01 0.30
N LEU A 22 9.97 -36.50 1.30
CA LEU A 22 10.46 -36.38 2.67
C LEU A 22 10.93 -37.73 3.20
N TRP A 23 10.11 -38.77 3.08
CA TRP A 23 10.47 -40.13 3.51
C TRP A 23 11.76 -40.62 2.85
N LYS A 24 11.86 -40.51 1.53
CA LYS A 24 13.05 -40.91 0.75
C LYS A 24 14.31 -40.20 1.27
N ILE A 25 14.23 -38.89 1.51
CA ILE A 25 15.36 -38.09 2.00
C ILE A 25 15.78 -38.52 3.40
N GLN A 26 14.81 -38.68 4.31
CA GLN A 26 15.10 -39.10 5.69
C GLN A 26 15.75 -40.49 5.70
N ARG A 27 15.16 -41.44 4.97
CA ARG A 27 15.68 -42.80 4.82
C ARG A 27 17.10 -42.82 4.25
N ASP A 28 17.35 -42.07 3.17
CA ASP A 28 18.67 -42.05 2.51
C ASP A 28 19.76 -41.48 3.42
N HIS A 29 19.45 -40.50 4.27
CA HIS A 29 20.40 -39.95 5.24
C HIS A 29 20.64 -40.89 6.43
N VAL A 30 19.66 -41.72 6.80
CA VAL A 30 19.83 -42.78 7.80
C VAL A 30 20.71 -43.92 7.25
N LEU A 31 20.46 -44.35 6.01
CA LEU A 31 21.14 -45.51 5.42
C LEU A 31 22.52 -45.22 4.84
N ASN A 32 22.64 -44.14 4.07
CA ASN A 32 23.77 -43.96 3.16
C ASN A 32 24.72 -42.83 3.57
N LYS A 33 24.47 -42.15 4.71
CA LYS A 33 25.22 -40.95 5.15
C LYS A 33 25.51 -39.97 4.00
N ARG A 34 24.54 -39.79 3.10
CA ARG A 34 24.71 -38.92 1.93
C ARG A 34 24.79 -37.47 2.38
N ASN A 35 25.69 -36.71 1.74
CA ASN A 35 25.86 -35.27 2.00
C ASN A 35 25.12 -34.37 1.00
N GLN A 36 24.44 -34.96 0.00
CA GLN A 36 23.73 -34.22 -1.04
C GLN A 36 22.23 -34.15 -0.73
N TRP A 37 21.71 -32.92 -0.70
CA TRP A 37 20.31 -32.64 -0.44
C TRP A 37 19.55 -32.41 -1.75
N ASN A 38 18.30 -32.86 -1.79
CA ASN A 38 17.41 -32.58 -2.91
C ASN A 38 17.10 -31.06 -2.99
N PRO A 39 17.12 -30.44 -4.19
CA PRO A 39 16.87 -29.00 -4.35
C PRO A 39 15.52 -28.51 -3.81
N GLU A 40 14.42 -29.22 -4.08
CA GLU A 40 13.07 -28.86 -3.59
C GLU A 40 13.01 -28.91 -2.06
N PHE A 41 13.65 -29.92 -1.47
CA PHE A 41 13.71 -30.03 0.00
C PHE A 41 14.58 -28.93 0.63
N LEU A 42 15.67 -28.53 -0.02
CA LEU A 42 16.48 -27.39 0.41
C LEU A 42 15.68 -26.09 0.36
N ASP A 43 14.82 -25.88 -0.63
CA ASP A 43 13.95 -24.70 -0.70
C ASP A 43 12.96 -24.66 0.46
N VAL A 44 12.33 -25.80 0.80
CA VAL A 44 11.44 -25.92 1.96
C VAL A 44 12.18 -25.64 3.27
N CYS A 45 13.38 -26.21 3.45
CA CYS A 45 14.19 -25.97 4.64
C CYS A 45 14.65 -24.51 4.75
N LEU A 46 15.05 -23.90 3.62
CA LEU A 46 15.43 -22.49 3.55
C LEU A 46 14.27 -21.58 3.96
N GLN A 47 13.05 -21.89 3.52
CA GLN A 47 11.84 -21.15 3.90
C GLN A 47 11.54 -21.24 5.40
N LEU A 48 11.62 -22.45 5.97
CA LEU A 48 11.43 -22.65 7.40
C LEU A 48 12.46 -21.87 8.23
N TRP A 49 13.73 -21.93 7.81
CA TRP A 49 14.83 -21.21 8.45
C TRP A 49 14.70 -19.68 8.33
N GLN A 50 14.25 -19.13 7.19
CA GLN A 50 13.98 -17.69 7.06
C GLN A 50 12.89 -17.20 8.02
N ARG A 51 11.87 -18.03 8.30
CA ARG A 51 10.75 -17.67 9.18
C ARG A 51 11.15 -17.66 10.65
N SER A 52 11.92 -18.66 11.06
CA SER A 52 12.44 -18.77 12.41
C SER A 52 13.73 -19.59 12.39
N LYS A 53 14.87 -18.90 12.50
CA LYS A 53 16.17 -19.55 12.63
C LYS A 53 16.21 -20.43 13.87
N GLN A 54 15.70 -19.92 15.00
CA GLN A 54 15.62 -20.67 16.25
C GLN A 54 14.71 -21.90 16.12
N GLY A 55 13.50 -21.74 15.58
CA GLY A 55 12.58 -22.87 15.43
C GLY A 55 13.10 -23.94 14.48
N TYR A 56 13.88 -23.55 13.46
CA TYR A 56 14.58 -24.50 12.60
C TYR A 56 15.71 -25.23 13.34
N ALA A 57 16.51 -24.51 14.13
CA ALA A 57 17.57 -25.09 14.95
C ALA A 57 17.00 -26.09 15.96
N ASP A 58 15.95 -25.72 16.69
CA ASP A 58 15.26 -26.58 17.66
C ASP A 58 14.74 -27.86 16.98
N LEU A 59 14.10 -27.75 15.81
CA LEU A 59 13.61 -28.90 15.06
C LEU A 59 14.74 -29.80 14.57
N LYS A 60 15.83 -29.22 14.09
CA LYS A 60 17.02 -29.97 13.64
C LYS A 60 17.67 -30.70 14.81
N ASP A 61 17.85 -30.01 15.93
CA ASP A 61 18.60 -30.50 17.09
C ASP A 61 17.77 -31.47 17.94
N SER A 62 16.43 -31.43 17.83
CA SER A 62 15.53 -32.43 18.43
C SER A 62 15.78 -33.87 17.95
N GLY A 63 16.40 -34.04 16.77
CA GLY A 63 16.64 -35.34 16.17
C GLY A 63 15.40 -35.98 15.50
N PHE A 64 14.23 -35.35 15.56
CA PHE A 64 13.02 -35.87 14.89
C PHE A 64 13.16 -35.95 13.36
N LEU A 65 13.91 -35.01 12.76
CA LEU A 65 14.19 -34.98 11.33
C LEU A 65 15.67 -34.71 11.08
N LYS A 66 16.25 -35.40 10.09
CA LYS A 66 17.53 -35.02 9.49
C LYS A 66 17.29 -33.82 8.57
N LEU A 67 17.83 -32.67 8.97
CA LEU A 67 17.71 -31.41 8.24
C LEU A 67 19.09 -30.88 7.80
N PRO A 68 19.14 -30.10 6.70
CA PRO A 68 20.35 -29.39 6.27
C PRO A 68 20.96 -28.52 7.38
N SER A 69 22.28 -28.35 7.36
CA SER A 69 22.94 -27.39 8.24
C SER A 69 22.53 -25.96 7.90
N GLU A 70 22.45 -25.09 8.91
CA GLU A 70 22.15 -23.67 8.70
C GLU A 70 23.17 -22.99 7.79
N ARG A 71 24.44 -23.42 7.86
CA ARG A 71 25.51 -22.96 6.97
C ARG A 71 25.19 -23.26 5.51
N LEU A 72 24.67 -24.46 5.21
CA LEU A 72 24.28 -24.83 3.84
C LEU A 72 23.10 -23.98 3.36
N LEU A 73 22.12 -23.72 4.23
CA LEU A 73 21.00 -22.83 3.90
C LEU A 73 21.45 -21.39 3.66
N GLN A 74 22.41 -20.89 4.44
CA GLN A 74 23.01 -19.58 4.23
C GLN A 74 23.76 -19.49 2.89
N TYR A 75 24.52 -20.52 2.53
CA TYR A 75 25.16 -20.57 1.21
C TYR A 75 24.14 -20.54 0.09
N LYS A 76 23.09 -21.37 0.18
CA LYS A 76 22.01 -21.39 -0.80
C LYS A 76 21.33 -20.03 -0.92
N LYS A 77 20.98 -19.40 0.21
CA LYS A 77 20.42 -18.04 0.26
C LYS A 77 21.29 -17.02 -0.46
N ASN A 78 22.61 -17.13 -0.32
CA ASN A 78 23.56 -16.18 -0.86
C ASN A 78 24.05 -16.56 -2.27
N THR A 79 23.44 -17.56 -2.92
CA THR A 79 23.73 -17.86 -4.35
C THR A 79 23.23 -16.75 -5.28
N VAL A 80 22.22 -16.00 -4.86
CA VAL A 80 21.74 -14.83 -5.58
C VAL A 80 22.62 -13.64 -5.23
N ASN A 81 23.44 -13.19 -6.18
CA ASN A 81 24.27 -12.00 -6.01
C ASN A 81 23.43 -10.74 -6.21
N GLN A 82 23.40 -9.89 -5.18
CA GLN A 82 22.71 -8.60 -5.26
C GLN A 82 23.65 -7.56 -5.89
N ARG A 83 23.19 -6.93 -6.98
CA ARG A 83 23.85 -5.80 -7.64
C ARG A 83 22.94 -4.56 -7.66
N PRO A 84 23.47 -3.34 -7.68
CA PRO A 84 22.63 -2.16 -7.92
C PRO A 84 21.98 -2.19 -9.31
N GLY A 85 20.85 -1.51 -9.48
CA GLY A 85 20.15 -1.38 -10.76
C GLY A 85 19.18 -2.51 -11.08
N LEU A 86 18.86 -2.64 -12.36
CA LEU A 86 17.88 -3.62 -12.87
C LEU A 86 18.50 -5.02 -12.99
N HIS A 87 17.73 -6.03 -12.59
CA HIS A 87 18.13 -7.44 -12.66
C HIS A 87 17.29 -8.11 -13.73
N THR A 88 17.86 -8.36 -14.91
CA THR A 88 17.19 -9.05 -16.02
C THR A 88 16.68 -10.43 -15.62
N GLU A 89 17.39 -11.10 -14.72
CA GLU A 89 17.00 -12.42 -14.20
C GLU A 89 15.65 -12.39 -13.46
N VAL A 90 15.26 -11.24 -12.91
CA VAL A 90 13.95 -11.05 -12.28
C VAL A 90 12.85 -10.96 -13.33
N PHE A 91 13.08 -10.28 -14.45
CA PHE A 91 12.12 -10.20 -15.55
C PHE A 91 11.92 -11.55 -16.23
N GLU A 92 13.00 -12.30 -16.48
CA GLU A 92 12.93 -13.67 -16.97
C GLU A 92 12.12 -14.57 -16.03
N TRP A 93 12.32 -14.42 -14.73
CA TRP A 93 11.56 -15.16 -13.73
C TRP A 93 10.08 -14.77 -13.73
N MET A 94 9.78 -13.47 -13.74
CA MET A 94 8.41 -12.96 -13.82
C MET A 94 7.69 -13.53 -15.04
N ASN A 95 8.36 -13.57 -16.21
CA ASN A 95 7.79 -14.12 -17.43
C ASN A 95 7.48 -15.62 -17.28
N LYS A 96 8.42 -16.40 -16.74
CA LYS A 96 8.19 -17.85 -16.47
C LYS A 96 7.05 -18.10 -15.49
N GLU A 97 6.90 -17.28 -14.44
CA GLU A 97 5.76 -17.40 -13.51
C GLU A 97 4.44 -17.01 -14.18
N ALA A 98 4.46 -15.99 -15.02
CA ALA A 98 3.30 -15.53 -15.77
C ALA A 98 2.78 -16.64 -16.71
N GLU A 99 3.68 -17.31 -17.41
CA GLU A 99 3.40 -18.49 -18.24
C GLU A 99 2.84 -19.66 -17.41
N GLN A 100 3.44 -19.95 -16.26
CA GLN A 100 3.05 -21.07 -15.39
C GLN A 100 1.71 -20.85 -14.69
N GLN A 101 1.41 -19.63 -14.28
CA GLN A 101 0.28 -19.37 -13.38
C GLN A 101 -1.05 -19.08 -14.08
N ARG A 102 -1.11 -18.95 -15.41
CA ARG A 102 -2.35 -18.57 -16.14
C ARG A 102 -3.22 -17.53 -15.38
N GLY A 103 -2.59 -16.53 -14.73
CA GLY A 103 -3.28 -15.38 -14.14
C GLY A 103 -3.20 -15.10 -12.62
N SER A 104 -2.16 -15.50 -11.88
CA SER A 104 -2.11 -15.20 -10.42
C SER A 104 -0.79 -14.69 -9.83
N VAL A 105 -0.02 -13.89 -10.56
CA VAL A 105 0.89 -12.93 -9.92
C VAL A 105 0.15 -11.58 -9.90
N GLN A 106 0.59 -10.58 -9.13
CA GLN A 106 0.16 -9.17 -9.35
C GLN A 106 0.55 -8.64 -10.76
N LEU A 107 0.95 -9.55 -11.65
CA LEU A 107 0.83 -9.51 -13.10
C LEU A 107 -0.59 -9.90 -13.50
N ARG A 108 -1.45 -8.92 -13.77
CA ARG A 108 -2.79 -9.21 -14.24
C ARG A 108 -2.71 -9.63 -15.71
N ARG A 109 -3.07 -10.87 -16.02
CA ARG A 109 -3.18 -11.36 -17.40
C ARG A 109 -4.40 -10.72 -18.08
N VAL A 110 -4.21 -10.25 -19.31
CA VAL A 110 -5.20 -9.60 -20.16
C VAL A 110 -5.13 -10.24 -21.54
N GLY A 111 -5.99 -11.22 -21.82
CA GLY A 111 -5.83 -12.04 -23.01
C GLY A 111 -4.52 -12.82 -22.98
N ASP A 112 -3.61 -12.57 -23.94
CA ASP A 112 -2.27 -13.18 -24.02
C ASP A 112 -1.15 -12.32 -23.40
N GLU A 113 -1.50 -11.19 -22.78
CA GLU A 113 -0.55 -10.19 -22.27
C GLU A 113 -0.56 -10.08 -20.74
N PHE A 114 0.49 -9.52 -20.14
CA PHE A 114 0.63 -9.38 -18.68
C PHE A 114 0.83 -7.91 -18.25
N GLU A 115 -0.04 -7.39 -17.39
CA GLU A 115 0.06 -6.05 -16.79
C GLU A 115 0.69 -6.13 -15.39
N ILE A 116 1.77 -5.37 -15.12
CA ILE A 116 2.27 -5.20 -13.75
C ILE A 116 1.43 -4.14 -13.04
N ALA A 117 0.52 -4.57 -12.16
CA ALA A 117 -0.23 -3.68 -11.29
C ALA A 117 0.46 -3.60 -9.92
N GLY A 118 1.40 -2.66 -9.77
CA GLY A 118 2.09 -2.43 -8.50
C GLY A 118 3.48 -1.84 -8.67
N LEU A 119 3.68 -0.74 -7.95
CA LEU A 119 4.91 -0.07 -7.58
C LEU A 119 6.15 -0.25 -8.46
N VAL A 120 6.65 0.88 -8.98
CA VAL A 120 8.07 0.96 -9.28
C VAL A 120 8.66 2.30 -8.84
N ASP A 121 9.45 2.28 -7.76
CA ASP A 121 10.51 3.26 -7.53
C ASP A 121 11.63 2.91 -8.52
N MET A 122 11.42 3.35 -9.74
CA MET A 122 12.35 3.11 -10.84
C MET A 122 13.45 4.13 -10.66
N GLY A 123 14.51 3.82 -9.91
CA GLY A 123 15.64 4.75 -9.76
C GLY A 123 16.02 5.40 -11.09
N ASP A 124 16.19 4.58 -12.13
CA ASP A 124 16.23 5.02 -13.53
C ASP A 124 14.89 4.72 -14.24
N PHE A 125 13.95 5.67 -14.16
CA PHE A 125 12.59 5.52 -14.67
C PHE A 125 12.51 5.07 -16.12
N TYR A 126 13.22 5.75 -17.01
CA TYR A 126 13.11 5.48 -18.43
C TYR A 126 13.78 4.16 -18.83
N HIS A 127 14.96 3.84 -18.28
CA HIS A 127 15.60 2.54 -18.55
C HIS A 127 14.77 1.37 -18.01
N SER A 128 14.12 1.56 -16.88
CA SER A 128 13.27 0.52 -16.31
C SER A 128 11.97 0.36 -17.08
N MET A 129 11.36 1.45 -17.57
CA MET A 129 10.20 1.38 -18.46
C MET A 129 10.56 0.71 -19.78
N GLN A 130 11.70 1.08 -20.35
CA GLN A 130 12.23 0.45 -21.55
C GLN A 130 12.38 -1.05 -21.33
N SER A 131 13.10 -1.47 -20.28
CA SER A 131 13.33 -2.89 -19.96
C SER A 131 12.04 -3.69 -19.76
N LEU A 132 11.01 -3.06 -19.17
CA LEU A 132 9.70 -3.68 -18.98
C LEU A 132 8.90 -3.80 -20.28
N GLN A 133 8.90 -2.75 -21.11
CA GLN A 133 7.93 -2.59 -22.19
C GLN A 133 8.47 -2.86 -23.60
N THR A 134 9.79 -2.95 -23.82
CA THR A 134 10.36 -3.18 -25.16
C THR A 134 10.22 -4.62 -25.67
N GLY A 135 9.13 -5.31 -25.37
CA GLY A 135 8.68 -6.53 -26.05
C GLY A 135 9.39 -7.84 -25.70
N GLU A 136 10.54 -7.81 -25.00
CA GLU A 136 11.28 -9.04 -24.67
C GLU A 136 10.51 -9.97 -23.71
N TYR A 137 9.70 -9.40 -22.82
CA TYR A 137 8.98 -10.14 -21.76
C TYR A 137 7.46 -9.90 -21.73
N GLY A 138 6.90 -9.14 -22.68
CA GLY A 138 5.44 -8.92 -22.79
C GLY A 138 4.77 -8.24 -21.59
N PHE A 139 5.51 -7.45 -20.82
CA PHE A 139 4.99 -6.69 -19.68
C PHE A 139 4.63 -5.26 -20.07
N PHE A 140 3.53 -4.76 -19.50
CA PHE A 140 3.09 -3.37 -19.69
C PHE A 140 2.92 -2.65 -18.34
N SER A 141 3.21 -1.35 -18.36
CA SER A 141 2.95 -0.43 -17.25
C SER A 141 2.29 0.84 -17.78
N HIS A 142 1.20 1.25 -17.14
CA HIS A 142 0.44 2.45 -17.53
C HIS A 142 0.33 3.49 -16.41
N ALA A 143 0.95 3.21 -15.26
CA ALA A 143 0.97 4.15 -14.16
C ALA A 143 2.23 4.03 -13.29
N CYS A 144 2.69 5.16 -12.76
CA CYS A 144 3.68 5.21 -11.69
C CYS A 144 3.00 5.70 -10.40
N LEU A 145 3.16 4.91 -9.34
CA LEU A 145 2.71 5.28 -8.01
C LEU A 145 3.86 5.87 -7.22
N CYS A 146 3.71 7.10 -6.73
CA CYS A 146 4.73 7.81 -5.98
C CYS A 146 4.29 8.14 -4.55
N ASP A 147 5.25 8.24 -3.62
CA ASP A 147 4.99 8.76 -2.29
C ASP A 147 4.96 10.30 -2.29
N GLY A 148 4.69 10.89 -1.13
CA GLY A 148 4.71 12.35 -0.95
C GLY A 148 6.08 12.99 -0.75
N GLY A 149 7.19 12.35 -1.15
CA GLY A 149 8.53 12.92 -1.08
C GLY A 149 8.66 14.16 -1.97
N GLN A 150 9.57 15.08 -1.63
CA GLN A 150 9.81 16.25 -2.48
C GLN A 150 10.40 15.84 -3.83
N ALA A 151 11.37 14.91 -3.83
CA ALA A 151 11.98 14.37 -5.04
C ALA A 151 10.95 13.79 -6.01
N ASN A 152 9.93 13.09 -5.50
CA ASN A 152 8.86 12.52 -6.33
C ASN A 152 7.93 13.58 -6.92
N ARG A 153 7.62 14.65 -6.17
CA ARG A 153 6.91 15.80 -6.75
C ARG A 153 7.71 16.48 -7.84
N ASP A 154 9.01 16.69 -7.61
CA ASP A 154 9.90 17.33 -8.58
C ASP A 154 10.07 16.46 -9.83
N PHE A 155 10.15 15.14 -9.66
CA PHE A 155 10.14 14.16 -10.74
C PHE A 155 8.88 14.29 -11.59
N ILE A 156 7.68 14.29 -10.99
CA ILE A 156 6.42 14.50 -11.72
C ILE A 156 6.45 15.86 -12.42
N LYS A 157 6.76 16.95 -11.70
CA LYS A 157 6.83 18.30 -12.27
C LYS A 157 7.79 18.38 -13.46
N GLY A 158 8.91 17.66 -13.43
CA GLY A 158 9.86 17.57 -14.53
C GLY A 158 9.26 17.06 -15.84
N HIS A 159 8.23 16.21 -15.79
CA HIS A 159 7.52 15.72 -16.99
C HIS A 159 6.55 16.75 -17.59
N PHE A 160 6.06 17.69 -16.78
CA PHE A 160 5.04 18.66 -17.17
C PHE A 160 5.56 20.09 -17.28
N GLY A 161 6.78 20.36 -16.82
CA GLY A 161 7.41 21.68 -16.73
C GLY A 161 6.92 22.53 -15.54
N SER A 162 5.66 22.39 -15.13
CA SER A 162 5.10 23.08 -13.96
C SER A 162 4.00 22.26 -13.27
N GLU A 163 3.60 22.74 -12.08
CA GLU A 163 2.50 22.16 -11.31
C GLU A 163 1.14 22.34 -12.01
N GLU A 164 0.89 23.53 -12.56
CA GLU A 164 -0.34 23.89 -13.26
C GLU A 164 -0.51 23.01 -14.51
N ASN A 165 0.57 22.79 -15.26
CA ASN A 165 0.57 21.92 -16.43
C ASN A 165 0.30 20.46 -16.06
N ALA A 166 0.84 19.98 -14.93
CA ALA A 166 0.57 18.63 -14.45
C ALA A 166 -0.91 18.44 -14.13
N ILE A 167 -1.53 19.41 -13.45
CA ILE A 167 -2.97 19.40 -13.13
C ILE A 167 -3.81 19.50 -14.41
N ALA A 168 -3.50 20.43 -15.30
CA ALA A 168 -4.22 20.63 -16.57
C ALA A 168 -4.19 19.38 -17.47
N LYS A 169 -3.05 18.69 -17.50
CA LYS A 169 -2.87 17.43 -18.23
C LYS A 169 -3.29 16.19 -17.42
N LYS A 170 -3.96 16.37 -16.28
CA LYS A 170 -4.46 15.27 -15.43
C LYS A 170 -3.37 14.24 -15.11
N PHE A 171 -2.15 14.70 -14.86
CA PHE A 171 -1.00 13.87 -14.51
C PHE A 171 -0.72 12.75 -15.50
N THR A 172 -0.97 13.00 -16.79
CA THR A 172 -0.85 12.01 -17.85
C THR A 172 0.10 12.46 -18.95
N ILE A 173 1.03 11.60 -19.34
CA ILE A 173 1.94 11.79 -20.47
C ILE A 173 1.72 10.71 -21.53
N ASN A 174 2.31 10.89 -22.71
CA ASN A 174 2.41 9.81 -23.69
C ASN A 174 3.34 8.72 -23.15
N ASN A 175 2.95 7.46 -23.31
CA ASN A 175 3.85 6.36 -23.00
C ASN A 175 4.97 6.30 -24.05
N LEU A 176 6.22 6.48 -23.64
CA LEU A 176 7.37 6.52 -24.56
C LEU A 176 7.79 5.15 -25.08
N TYR A 177 7.47 4.07 -24.33
CA TYR A 177 7.97 2.72 -24.61
C TYR A 177 6.85 1.70 -24.83
N GLY A 178 5.61 2.15 -24.91
CA GLY A 178 4.43 1.32 -25.15
C GLY A 178 3.27 2.14 -25.69
N GLU A 179 2.10 1.52 -25.82
CA GLU A 179 0.94 2.20 -26.40
C GLU A 179 0.20 3.09 -25.40
N GLY A 180 -0.41 4.16 -25.94
CA GLY A 180 -1.26 5.11 -25.23
C GLY A 180 -0.56 5.96 -24.19
N SER A 181 -1.16 6.09 -23.02
CA SER A 181 -0.77 7.09 -22.04
C SER A 181 -0.26 6.49 -20.73
N TYR A 182 0.51 7.28 -20.00
CA TYR A 182 1.13 6.89 -18.73
C TYR A 182 0.76 7.90 -17.64
N SER A 183 0.23 7.40 -16.53
CA SER A 183 -0.36 8.22 -15.46
C SER A 183 0.50 8.27 -14.21
N PHE A 184 0.61 9.43 -13.57
CA PHE A 184 1.29 9.58 -12.27
C PHE A 184 0.27 9.71 -11.14
N ILE A 185 0.38 8.84 -10.15
CA ILE A 185 -0.58 8.73 -9.03
C ILE A 185 0.17 8.85 -7.71
N MET A 186 -0.18 9.85 -6.90
CA MET A 186 0.31 9.93 -5.53
C MET A 186 -0.44 8.97 -4.62
N ASP A 187 0.30 8.26 -3.76
CA ASP A 187 -0.21 7.18 -2.95
C ASP A 187 -1.42 7.58 -2.06
N PRO A 188 -2.58 6.91 -2.22
CA PRO A 188 -3.78 7.27 -1.48
C PRO A 188 -3.68 7.12 0.04
N PRO A 189 -3.22 5.98 0.61
CA PRO A 189 -3.03 5.86 2.06
C PRO A 189 -2.12 6.95 2.66
N HIS A 190 -1.03 7.31 1.99
CA HIS A 190 -0.17 8.43 2.42
C HIS A 190 -0.90 9.77 2.37
N ASN A 191 -1.71 10.03 1.35
CA ASN A 191 -2.46 11.28 1.22
C ASN A 191 -3.57 11.41 2.28
N ILE A 192 -4.27 10.32 2.60
CA ILE A 192 -5.24 10.27 3.70
C ILE A 192 -4.55 10.59 5.04
N LYS A 193 -3.36 10.01 5.29
CA LYS A 193 -2.54 10.37 6.47
C LYS A 193 -2.19 11.86 6.51
N LYS A 194 -1.77 12.42 5.38
CA LYS A 194 -1.40 13.85 5.26
C LYS A 194 -2.62 14.75 5.46
N LEU A 195 -3.80 14.38 4.98
CA LEU A 195 -5.06 15.11 5.22
C LEU A 195 -5.34 15.20 6.72
N ARG A 196 -5.37 14.07 7.42
CA ARG A 196 -5.54 14.04 8.88
C ARG A 196 -4.48 14.88 9.60
N ASN A 197 -3.21 14.75 9.22
CA ASN A 197 -2.11 15.51 9.84
C ASN A 197 -2.18 17.01 9.54
N ASN A 198 -2.80 17.42 8.44
CA ASN A 198 -3.05 18.82 8.10
C ASN A 198 -4.21 19.37 8.93
N LEU A 199 -5.29 18.60 9.06
CA LEU A 199 -6.43 18.95 9.91
C LEU A 199 -6.02 19.08 11.39
N GLU A 200 -5.19 18.17 11.92
CA GLU A 200 -4.73 18.24 13.31
C GLU A 200 -4.01 19.56 13.65
N LYS A 201 -3.35 20.16 12.66
CA LYS A 201 -2.67 21.46 12.80
C LYS A 201 -3.62 22.65 12.72
N SER A 202 -4.89 22.44 12.38
CA SER A 202 -5.90 23.49 12.23
C SER A 202 -6.47 23.88 13.59
N THR A 203 -6.09 25.07 14.06
CA THR A 203 -6.55 25.64 15.34
C THR A 203 -7.02 27.07 15.15
N VAL A 204 -7.91 27.55 16.03
CA VAL A 204 -8.41 28.94 16.02
C VAL A 204 -7.27 29.96 16.15
N THR A 205 -6.26 29.64 16.97
CA THR A 205 -5.07 30.50 17.17
C THR A 205 -4.14 30.51 15.96
N GLY A 206 -4.27 29.54 15.04
CA GLY A 206 -3.66 29.57 13.72
C GLY A 206 -2.13 29.54 13.70
N THR A 207 -1.45 28.96 14.69
CA THR A 207 0.02 28.95 14.73
C THR A 207 0.62 28.20 13.53
N ALA A 208 0.05 27.04 13.15
CA ALA A 208 0.45 26.26 11.98
C ALA A 208 -0.57 26.30 10.83
N ARG A 209 -1.85 26.01 11.10
CA ARG A 209 -2.97 26.12 10.16
C ARG A 209 -4.20 26.68 10.90
N CYS A 210 -5.11 27.29 10.18
CA CYS A 210 -6.43 27.72 10.65
C CYS A 210 -7.37 27.62 9.45
N PHE A 211 -7.83 26.41 9.14
CA PHE A 211 -8.65 26.18 7.96
C PHE A 211 -9.94 26.96 8.04
N LYS A 212 -10.23 27.67 6.96
CA LYS A 212 -11.38 28.55 6.87
C LYS A 212 -11.90 28.55 5.45
N THR A 213 -13.22 28.43 5.31
CA THR A 213 -13.94 28.67 4.05
C THR A 213 -15.35 29.11 4.35
N ARG A 214 -15.99 29.81 3.42
CA ARG A 214 -17.37 30.31 3.57
C ARG A 214 -17.63 30.98 4.93
N GLY A 215 -16.62 31.68 5.47
CA GLY A 215 -16.67 32.35 6.77
C GLY A 215 -16.53 31.46 8.01
N GLN A 216 -16.63 30.14 7.94
CA GLN A 216 -16.53 29.24 9.09
C GLN A 216 -15.21 28.45 9.13
N ASN A 217 -14.87 27.91 10.30
CA ASN A 217 -13.60 27.21 10.52
C ASN A 217 -13.76 25.70 10.39
N ILE A 218 -12.72 25.04 9.87
CA ILE A 218 -12.58 23.58 9.87
C ILE A 218 -11.51 23.22 10.91
N LEU A 219 -11.91 22.65 12.05
CA LEU A 219 -11.01 22.53 13.21
C LEU A 219 -10.87 21.09 13.68
N TRP A 220 -9.65 20.72 14.10
CA TRP A 220 -9.42 19.46 14.79
C TRP A 220 -10.18 19.36 16.11
N ALA A 221 -10.37 20.50 16.78
CA ALA A 221 -11.10 20.57 18.04
C ALA A 221 -12.53 20.03 17.92
N HIS A 222 -13.21 20.29 16.79
CA HIS A 222 -14.57 19.79 16.53
C HIS A 222 -14.64 18.26 16.64
N LEU A 223 -13.70 17.53 16.03
CA LEU A 223 -13.66 16.06 16.11
C LEU A 223 -13.38 15.58 17.53
N LYS A 224 -12.44 16.25 18.22
CA LYS A 224 -12.04 15.87 19.58
C LYS A 224 -13.18 16.10 20.58
N GLU A 225 -13.90 17.22 20.45
CA GLU A 225 -15.05 17.55 21.29
C GLU A 225 -16.21 16.58 21.06
N ALA A 226 -16.52 16.24 19.80
CA ALA A 226 -17.51 15.24 19.47
C ALA A 226 -17.20 13.86 20.08
N TYR A 227 -15.95 13.41 19.95
CA TYR A 227 -15.50 12.17 20.58
C TYR A 227 -15.56 12.20 22.12
N LEU A 228 -15.13 13.30 22.74
CA LEU A 228 -15.18 13.42 24.21
C LEU A 228 -16.61 13.49 24.73
N HIS A 229 -17.52 14.10 23.97
CA HIS A 229 -18.93 14.13 24.28
C HIS A 229 -19.54 12.74 24.28
N ASP A 230 -19.31 11.95 23.22
CA ASP A 230 -19.78 10.56 23.12
C ASP A 230 -19.20 9.70 24.25
N LYS A 231 -17.88 9.79 24.48
CA LYS A 231 -17.18 9.04 25.53
C LYS A 231 -17.70 9.33 26.95
N THR A 232 -18.16 10.55 27.22
CA THR A 232 -18.62 10.97 28.57
C THR A 232 -20.14 10.88 28.73
N ASN A 233 -20.90 10.69 27.66
CA ASN A 233 -22.35 10.54 27.70
C ASN A 233 -22.74 9.14 28.21
N ALA A 234 -23.00 9.03 29.51
CA ALA A 234 -23.43 7.78 30.15
C ALA A 234 -24.76 7.19 29.62
N ARG A 235 -25.49 7.93 28.79
CA ARG A 235 -26.81 7.56 28.23
C ARG A 235 -26.77 7.13 26.76
N ALA A 236 -25.67 7.32 26.05
CA ALA A 236 -25.53 6.87 24.67
C ALA A 236 -24.72 5.57 24.65
N PRO A 237 -25.15 4.51 23.94
CA PRO A 237 -24.23 3.44 23.60
C PRO A 237 -23.06 4.05 22.82
N LEU A 238 -21.81 3.66 23.09
CA LEU A 238 -20.64 4.08 22.32
C LEU A 238 -20.91 3.84 20.83
N ILE A 239 -21.27 4.90 20.11
CA ILE A 239 -21.66 4.82 18.70
C ILE A 239 -20.45 4.36 17.88
N SER A 240 -19.27 4.85 18.26
CA SER A 240 -18.01 4.47 17.63
C SER A 240 -17.22 3.47 18.47
N CYS A 241 -17.23 2.20 18.05
CA CYS A 241 -16.33 1.17 18.61
C CYS A 241 -14.87 1.26 18.09
N LYS A 242 -14.64 2.02 17.01
CA LYS A 242 -13.34 2.13 16.30
C LYS A 242 -12.51 3.33 16.75
N ILE A 243 -13.15 4.50 16.90
CA ILE A 243 -12.48 5.73 17.32
C ILE A 243 -12.16 5.65 18.80
N ARG A 244 -10.90 5.93 19.13
CA ARG A 244 -10.29 5.74 20.45
C ARG A 244 -9.32 6.87 20.73
N ASP A 245 -8.86 6.99 21.98
CA ASP A 245 -7.90 8.02 22.41
C ASP A 245 -6.66 8.13 21.52
N GLY A 246 -6.16 6.99 20.99
CA GLY A 246 -5.03 6.97 20.06
C GLY A 246 -5.22 7.72 18.74
N HIS A 247 -6.45 8.04 18.34
CA HIS A 247 -6.75 8.87 17.16
C HIS A 247 -6.49 10.35 17.42
N PHE A 248 -6.55 10.78 18.68
CA PHE A 248 -6.37 12.17 19.10
C PHE A 248 -5.03 12.42 19.80
N GLN A 249 -4.38 11.36 20.31
CA GLN A 249 -3.05 11.40 20.91
C GLN A 249 -1.96 11.11 19.88
N LEU A 250 -1.73 12.05 18.98
CA LEU A 250 -0.82 11.86 17.84
C LEU A 250 0.65 12.03 18.20
N THR A 251 1.28 10.91 18.55
CA THR A 251 2.75 10.75 18.63
C THR A 251 3.37 10.55 17.24
N PRO A 252 4.69 10.73 17.05
CA PRO A 252 5.35 10.43 15.78
C PRO A 252 5.02 9.04 15.22
N ALA A 253 4.91 8.02 16.09
CA ALA A 253 4.56 6.66 15.69
C ALA A 253 3.09 6.52 15.24
N THR A 254 2.14 7.14 15.93
CA THR A 254 0.71 7.06 15.60
C THR A 254 0.32 7.94 14.41
N ARG A 255 1.10 9.01 14.13
CA ARG A 255 0.98 9.82 12.90
C ARG A 255 1.23 9.00 11.62
N MET A 256 1.99 7.91 11.71
CA MET A 256 2.36 7.06 10.58
C MET A 256 1.38 5.90 10.34
N ARG A 257 0.42 5.65 11.24
CA ARG A 257 -0.52 4.52 11.12
C ARG A 257 -1.67 4.83 10.17
N ASN A 258 -1.76 4.09 9.06
CA ASN A 258 -2.80 4.27 8.03
C ASN A 258 -4.22 4.08 8.59
N HIS A 259 -4.44 3.06 9.43
CA HIS A 259 -5.77 2.78 9.98
C HIS A 259 -6.29 3.92 10.86
N LEU A 260 -5.46 4.48 11.74
CA LEU A 260 -5.88 5.62 12.58
C LEU A 260 -6.24 6.85 11.75
N ALA A 261 -5.59 7.06 10.61
CA ALA A 261 -5.97 8.14 9.70
C ALA A 261 -7.27 7.85 8.95
N SER A 262 -7.47 6.60 8.51
CA SER A 262 -8.68 6.19 7.80
C SER A 262 -9.92 6.24 8.71
N ASP A 263 -9.77 5.83 9.97
CA ASP A 263 -10.85 5.82 10.95
C ASP A 263 -11.30 7.24 11.34
N VAL A 264 -10.44 8.26 11.20
CA VAL A 264 -10.83 9.68 11.33
C VAL A 264 -11.80 10.10 10.23
N PHE A 265 -11.70 9.52 9.04
CA PHE A 265 -12.59 9.77 7.92
C PHE A 265 -13.64 8.66 7.77
N SER A 266 -14.07 8.05 8.86
CA SER A 266 -15.08 6.98 8.85
C SER A 266 -16.51 7.52 9.04
N ASP A 267 -17.49 6.70 8.70
CA ASP A 267 -18.90 7.01 8.96
C ASP A 267 -19.15 7.14 10.47
N ASP A 268 -18.47 6.34 11.29
CA ASP A 268 -18.47 6.45 12.75
C ASP A 268 -18.07 7.88 13.21
N MET A 269 -17.10 8.54 12.54
CA MET A 269 -16.74 9.93 12.87
C MET A 269 -17.81 10.94 12.43
N LEU A 270 -18.41 10.73 11.27
CA LEU A 270 -19.48 11.61 10.78
C LEU A 270 -20.68 11.59 11.74
N GLU A 271 -21.05 10.40 12.22
CA GLU A 271 -22.13 10.24 13.20
C GLU A 271 -21.79 10.91 14.54
N LEU A 272 -20.53 10.82 15.02
CA LEU A 272 -20.09 11.57 16.20
C LEU A 272 -20.24 13.09 16.02
N LEU A 273 -19.87 13.61 14.86
CA LEU A 273 -20.00 15.04 14.55
C LEU A 273 -21.47 15.47 14.52
N ASP A 274 -22.34 14.66 13.91
CA ASP A 274 -23.78 14.93 13.81
C ASP A 274 -24.45 14.97 15.18
N ASN A 275 -24.20 13.95 16.01
CA ASN A 275 -24.75 13.89 17.37
C ASN A 275 -24.28 15.06 18.23
N TYR A 276 -23.00 15.45 18.11
CA TYR A 276 -22.48 16.57 18.87
C TYR A 276 -23.03 17.93 18.37
N GLN A 277 -23.22 18.09 17.06
CA GLN A 277 -23.85 19.28 16.49
C GLN A 277 -25.32 19.41 16.94
N GLU A 278 -26.07 18.32 16.99
CA GLU A 278 -27.43 18.30 17.52
C GLU A 278 -27.47 18.70 19.01
N PHE A 279 -26.56 18.17 19.81
CA PHE A 279 -26.40 18.58 21.22
C PHE A 279 -26.09 20.08 21.35
N LYS A 280 -25.18 20.62 20.52
CA LYS A 280 -24.83 22.05 20.51
C LYS A 280 -25.99 22.94 20.09
N ARG A 281 -26.80 22.51 19.12
CA ARG A 281 -28.04 23.18 18.73
C ARG A 281 -28.99 23.31 19.92
N HIS A 282 -29.24 22.21 20.64
CA HIS A 282 -30.18 22.22 21.76
C HIS A 282 -29.67 22.95 23.00
N GLN A 283 -28.39 22.81 23.35
CA GLN A 283 -27.87 23.35 24.62
C GLN A 283 -27.20 24.72 24.51
N LYS A 284 -26.66 25.06 23.34
CA LYS A 284 -25.84 26.28 23.14
C LYS A 284 -26.41 27.22 22.08
N GLY A 285 -27.50 26.84 21.41
CA GLY A 285 -28.05 27.61 20.28
C GLY A 285 -27.08 27.72 19.11
N ASP A 286 -26.12 26.79 19.01
CA ASP A 286 -25.15 26.75 17.92
C ASP A 286 -25.63 25.75 16.89
N ASP A 287 -26.16 26.27 15.78
CA ASP A 287 -26.87 25.47 14.78
C ASP A 287 -25.95 24.78 13.77
N ASP A 288 -24.77 25.32 13.48
CA ASP A 288 -24.03 24.97 12.26
C ASP A 288 -22.50 25.11 12.33
N SER A 289 -21.91 25.35 13.51
CA SER A 289 -20.45 25.59 13.60
C SER A 289 -19.56 24.46 13.08
N MET A 290 -20.07 23.24 12.96
CA MET A 290 -19.31 22.07 12.55
C MET A 290 -19.61 21.59 11.13
N SER A 291 -20.53 22.23 10.40
CA SER A 291 -20.98 21.77 9.07
C SER A 291 -19.83 21.65 8.08
N LEU A 292 -18.97 22.67 7.97
CA LEU A 292 -17.79 22.60 7.09
C LEU A 292 -16.78 21.54 7.53
N THR A 293 -16.69 21.26 8.82
CA THR A 293 -15.83 20.17 9.31
C THR A 293 -16.42 18.82 8.94
N ARG A 294 -17.73 18.64 9.06
CA ARG A 294 -18.43 17.45 8.59
C ARG A 294 -18.27 17.27 7.08
N GLU A 295 -18.40 18.33 6.27
CA GLU A 295 -18.17 18.28 4.83
C GLU A 295 -16.71 17.87 4.50
N TYR A 296 -15.72 18.44 5.19
CA TYR A 296 -14.30 18.05 5.04
C TYR A 296 -14.10 16.55 5.33
N ILE A 297 -14.71 16.05 6.40
CA ILE A 297 -14.63 14.63 6.77
C ILE A 297 -15.38 13.76 5.75
N SER A 298 -16.51 14.22 5.21
CA SER A 298 -17.27 13.52 4.18
C SER A 298 -16.47 13.40 2.87
N ALA A 299 -15.80 14.46 2.44
CA ALA A 299 -14.94 14.42 1.26
C ALA A 299 -13.75 13.47 1.44
N GLY A 300 -13.13 13.49 2.64
CA GLY A 300 -12.08 12.53 2.99
C GLY A 300 -12.58 11.07 3.11
N ASN A 301 -13.82 10.87 3.57
CA ASN A 301 -14.45 9.56 3.69
C ASN A 301 -14.63 8.91 2.32
N GLU A 302 -15.04 9.66 1.30
CA GLU A 302 -15.12 9.15 -0.08
C GLU A 302 -13.75 8.65 -0.58
N PHE A 303 -12.66 9.38 -0.31
CA PHE A 303 -11.30 8.90 -0.63
C PHE A 303 -11.00 7.56 0.06
N VAL A 304 -11.29 7.44 1.36
CA VAL A 304 -11.08 6.20 2.11
C VAL A 304 -11.91 5.05 1.54
N GLN A 305 -13.22 5.26 1.33
CA GLN A 305 -14.13 4.22 0.85
C GLN A 305 -13.74 3.71 -0.54
N ILE A 306 -13.35 4.62 -1.45
CA ILE A 306 -13.00 4.28 -2.83
C ILE A 306 -11.65 3.57 -2.89
N PHE A 307 -10.62 4.13 -2.25
CA PHE A 307 -9.26 3.54 -2.28
C PHE A 307 -9.07 2.37 -1.30
N ALA A 308 -10.06 2.01 -0.49
CA ALA A 308 -10.13 0.72 0.21
C ALA A 308 -10.97 -0.32 -0.54
N ASN A 309 -11.62 0.06 -1.65
CA ASN A 309 -12.56 -0.80 -2.35
C ASN A 309 -11.84 -1.89 -3.15
N THR A 310 -12.17 -3.15 -2.87
CA THR A 310 -11.60 -4.32 -3.54
C THR A 310 -12.36 -4.77 -4.77
N LYS A 311 -13.51 -4.14 -5.09
CA LYS A 311 -14.30 -4.46 -6.28
C LYS A 311 -13.72 -3.74 -7.51
N PRO A 312 -13.67 -4.43 -8.67
CA PRO A 312 -13.13 -3.83 -9.90
C PRO A 312 -13.99 -2.68 -10.44
N ILE A 313 -13.37 -1.63 -10.95
CA ILE A 313 -13.94 -0.54 -11.76
C ILE A 313 -13.66 -0.86 -13.22
N ARG A 314 -14.70 -0.96 -14.05
CA ARG A 314 -14.63 -1.46 -15.44
C ARG A 314 -14.94 -0.42 -16.51
N THR A 315 -15.48 0.72 -16.10
CA THR A 315 -15.93 1.78 -17.00
C THR A 315 -15.69 3.13 -16.34
N MET A 316 -15.57 4.17 -17.16
CA MET A 316 -15.51 5.56 -16.72
C MET A 316 -16.83 6.07 -16.13
N ASP A 317 -17.94 5.39 -16.40
CA ASP A 317 -19.27 5.71 -15.85
C ASP A 317 -19.50 5.12 -14.45
N ASP A 318 -18.47 4.51 -13.85
CA ASP A 318 -18.61 3.91 -12.53
C ASP A 318 -18.93 5.00 -11.48
N PRO A 319 -20.02 4.86 -10.69
CA PRO A 319 -20.43 5.87 -9.72
C PRO A 319 -19.34 6.26 -8.72
N ARG A 320 -18.40 5.34 -8.43
CA ARG A 320 -17.25 5.63 -7.55
C ARG A 320 -16.36 6.73 -8.11
N LEU A 321 -16.18 6.79 -9.43
CA LEU A 321 -15.37 7.85 -10.06
C LEU A 321 -16.05 9.21 -9.98
N MET A 322 -17.38 9.25 -10.09
CA MET A 322 -18.15 10.49 -9.91
C MET A 322 -18.08 11.01 -8.47
N ARG A 323 -18.18 10.12 -7.48
CA ARG A 323 -18.01 10.50 -6.07
C ARG A 323 -16.57 10.97 -5.78
N LEU A 324 -15.58 10.35 -6.43
CA LEU A 324 -14.19 10.79 -6.33
C LEU A 324 -13.98 12.20 -6.88
N ASP A 325 -14.60 12.51 -8.02
CA ASP A 325 -14.59 13.87 -8.57
C ASP A 325 -15.25 14.85 -7.61
N ALA A 326 -16.45 14.54 -7.12
CA ALA A 326 -17.17 15.43 -6.20
C ALA A 326 -16.35 15.73 -4.94
N ALA A 327 -15.71 14.69 -4.36
CA ALA A 327 -14.82 14.84 -3.23
C ALA A 327 -13.62 15.74 -3.54
N LEU A 328 -12.95 15.57 -4.69
CA LEU A 328 -11.84 16.45 -5.08
C LEU A 328 -12.32 17.89 -5.35
N HIS A 329 -13.43 18.06 -6.08
CA HIS A 329 -13.97 19.37 -6.42
C HIS A 329 -14.29 20.18 -5.17
N TRP A 330 -14.79 19.56 -4.10
CA TRP A 330 -14.96 20.23 -2.81
C TRP A 330 -13.65 20.89 -2.31
N PHE A 331 -12.49 20.22 -2.46
CA PHE A 331 -11.19 20.82 -2.12
C PHE A 331 -10.74 21.89 -3.11
N LEU A 332 -11.11 21.79 -4.39
CA LEU A 332 -10.79 22.79 -5.41
C LEU A 332 -11.61 24.06 -5.19
N ASP A 333 -12.91 23.93 -4.95
CA ASP A 333 -13.83 25.02 -4.62
C ASP A 333 -13.37 25.72 -3.34
N TRP A 334 -13.01 24.96 -2.29
CA TRP A 334 -12.41 25.55 -1.09
C TRP A 334 -11.12 26.33 -1.40
N LYS A 335 -10.23 25.80 -2.24
CA LYS A 335 -9.02 26.55 -2.64
C LYS A 335 -9.40 27.87 -3.30
N GLN A 336 -10.36 27.82 -4.21
CA GLN A 336 -10.85 28.98 -4.94
C GLN A 336 -11.45 30.03 -4.00
N ASP A 337 -12.33 29.61 -3.07
CA ASP A 337 -12.91 30.49 -2.03
C ASP A 337 -11.83 31.24 -1.21
N VAL A 338 -10.75 30.53 -0.84
CA VAL A 338 -9.62 31.13 -0.10
C VAL A 338 -8.83 32.09 -0.97
N MET A 339 -8.66 31.80 -2.26
CA MET A 339 -7.94 32.66 -3.21
C MET A 339 -8.72 33.93 -3.53
N ASP A 340 -10.05 33.83 -3.67
CA ASP A 340 -10.94 34.95 -3.96
C ASP A 340 -11.23 35.84 -2.75
N SER A 341 -10.84 35.39 -1.55
CA SER A 341 -10.95 36.16 -0.32
C SER A 341 -10.00 37.37 -0.32
N VAL A 342 -10.52 38.52 -0.74
CA VAL A 342 -9.79 39.80 -0.86
C VAL A 342 -9.18 40.32 0.46
N ASN A 343 -9.70 39.87 1.60
CA ASN A 343 -9.30 40.35 2.93
C ASN A 343 -8.19 39.52 3.59
N LEU A 344 -7.63 38.51 2.91
CA LEU A 344 -6.58 37.66 3.47
C LEU A 344 -5.21 38.02 2.90
N THR A 345 -4.20 38.11 3.77
CA THR A 345 -2.80 38.13 3.34
C THR A 345 -2.40 36.77 2.77
N SER A 346 -1.30 36.70 2.00
CA SER A 346 -0.79 35.42 1.48
C SER A 346 -0.46 34.42 2.60
N LYS A 347 -0.01 34.90 3.76
CA LYS A 347 0.25 34.05 4.93
C LYS A 347 -1.03 33.47 5.51
N GLU A 348 -2.09 34.26 5.58
CA GLU A 348 -3.40 33.81 6.06
C GLU A 348 -4.05 32.86 5.07
N ARG A 349 -4.05 33.18 3.76
CA ARG A 349 -4.50 32.26 2.70
C ARG A 349 -3.83 30.89 2.83
N ASN A 350 -2.51 30.87 2.98
CA ASN A 350 -1.76 29.63 3.17
C ASN A 350 -2.20 28.86 4.43
N LYS A 351 -2.54 29.55 5.52
CA LYS A 351 -3.02 28.89 6.75
C LYS A 351 -4.48 28.42 6.64
N SER A 352 -5.28 29.09 5.81
CA SER A 352 -6.71 28.84 5.59
C SER A 352 -7.00 27.61 4.75
N TYR A 353 -6.01 27.05 4.07
CA TYR A 353 -6.14 25.88 3.21
C TYR A 353 -5.15 24.77 3.59
N ILE A 354 -5.37 23.55 3.07
CA ILE A 354 -4.38 22.47 3.16
C ILE A 354 -3.05 22.90 2.52
N SER A 355 -1.94 22.27 2.90
CA SER A 355 -0.65 22.58 2.28
C SER A 355 -0.68 22.41 0.76
N GLU A 356 -0.06 23.32 -0.01
CA GLU A 356 0.07 23.19 -1.48
C GLU A 356 0.61 21.83 -1.93
N LYS A 357 1.60 21.29 -1.20
CA LYS A 357 2.12 19.94 -1.45
C LYS A 357 1.05 18.85 -1.37
N LEU A 358 0.15 18.94 -0.40
CA LEU A 358 -0.97 18.00 -0.27
C LEU A 358 -2.03 18.22 -1.34
N HIS A 359 -2.31 19.48 -1.69
CA HIS A 359 -3.23 19.80 -2.78
C HIS A 359 -2.77 19.16 -4.10
N PHE A 360 -1.51 19.36 -4.47
CA PHE A 360 -0.89 18.71 -5.62
C PHE A 360 -1.04 17.18 -5.55
N ASP A 361 -0.75 16.60 -4.37
CA ASP A 361 -0.83 15.16 -4.17
C ASP A 361 -2.28 14.64 -4.32
N LEU A 362 -3.29 15.37 -3.84
CA LEU A 362 -4.71 15.01 -4.02
C LEU A 362 -5.14 15.08 -5.48
N CYS A 363 -4.74 16.13 -6.19
CA CYS A 363 -5.00 16.27 -7.62
C CYS A 363 -4.40 15.10 -8.40
N SER A 364 -3.15 14.72 -8.11
CA SER A 364 -2.50 13.56 -8.74
C SER A 364 -3.19 12.25 -8.39
N MET A 365 -3.51 12.05 -7.11
CA MET A 365 -4.19 10.85 -6.62
C MET A 365 -5.52 10.60 -7.36
N VAL A 366 -6.31 11.65 -7.60
CA VAL A 366 -7.64 11.51 -8.23
C VAL A 366 -7.56 11.59 -9.75
N PHE A 367 -6.97 12.66 -10.32
CA PHE A 367 -6.90 12.82 -11.77
C PHE A 367 -6.01 11.75 -12.41
N GLY A 368 -4.86 11.45 -11.82
CA GLY A 368 -3.98 10.39 -12.32
C GLY A 368 -4.62 9.01 -12.24
N PHE A 369 -5.34 8.69 -11.16
CA PHE A 369 -6.06 7.42 -11.05
C PHE A 369 -7.18 7.29 -12.09
N LYS A 370 -7.94 8.36 -12.32
CA LYS A 370 -8.97 8.37 -13.36
C LYS A 370 -8.40 8.23 -14.76
N SER A 371 -7.29 8.90 -15.06
CA SER A 371 -6.60 8.74 -16.34
C SER A 371 -6.08 7.32 -16.52
N TYR A 372 -5.53 6.70 -15.47
CA TYR A 372 -5.14 5.30 -15.50
C TYR A 372 -6.32 4.37 -15.78
N ILE A 373 -7.48 4.59 -15.14
CA ILE A 373 -8.70 3.84 -15.45
C ILE A 373 -9.12 4.00 -16.91
N HIS A 374 -9.10 5.23 -17.42
CA HIS A 374 -9.43 5.52 -18.81
C HIS A 374 -8.51 4.78 -19.78
N THR A 375 -7.19 4.84 -19.57
CA THR A 375 -6.20 4.12 -20.38
C THR A 375 -6.47 2.62 -20.38
N MET A 376 -6.61 2.04 -19.19
CA MET A 376 -6.78 0.59 -19.05
C MET A 376 -8.09 0.08 -19.63
N THR A 377 -9.19 0.81 -19.43
CA THR A 377 -10.50 0.40 -19.98
C THR A 377 -10.59 0.60 -21.50
N SER A 378 -9.84 1.55 -22.05
CA SER A 378 -9.76 1.79 -23.49
C SER A 378 -8.88 0.76 -24.22
N GLN A 379 -7.70 0.49 -23.69
CA GLN A 379 -6.75 -0.46 -24.30
C GLN A 379 -7.13 -1.91 -24.03
N PHE A 380 -7.75 -2.17 -22.89
CA PHE A 380 -8.11 -3.51 -22.46
C PHE A 380 -9.60 -3.60 -22.09
N PRO A 381 -10.50 -3.55 -23.08
CA PRO A 381 -11.94 -3.62 -22.85
C PRO A 381 -12.33 -4.86 -22.02
N GLY A 382 -13.19 -4.65 -21.04
CA GLY A 382 -13.61 -5.72 -20.12
C GLY A 382 -12.62 -5.97 -18.96
N MET A 383 -11.48 -5.29 -18.90
CA MET A 383 -10.66 -5.25 -17.68
C MET A 383 -11.37 -4.46 -16.58
N GLY A 384 -11.16 -4.84 -15.32
CA GLY A 384 -11.66 -4.08 -14.18
C GLY A 384 -10.61 -3.81 -13.11
N LEU A 385 -10.18 -2.57 -12.93
CA LEU A 385 -9.13 -2.17 -12.00
C LEU A 385 -9.62 -2.08 -10.56
N VAL A 386 -8.82 -2.53 -9.61
CA VAL A 386 -9.17 -2.50 -8.18
C VAL A 386 -8.48 -1.31 -7.52
N ALA A 387 -9.24 -0.29 -7.14
CA ALA A 387 -8.72 0.91 -6.48
C ALA A 387 -7.93 0.58 -5.20
N GLY A 388 -8.37 -0.42 -4.44
CA GLY A 388 -7.68 -0.92 -3.25
C GLY A 388 -6.29 -1.50 -3.48
N HIS A 389 -5.88 -1.73 -4.73
CA HIS A 389 -4.52 -2.15 -5.10
C HIS A 389 -3.68 -1.01 -5.69
N THR A 390 -4.26 0.17 -5.91
CA THR A 390 -3.55 1.35 -6.40
C THR A 390 -2.90 2.09 -5.24
N ASN A 391 -1.93 1.44 -4.60
CA ASN A 391 -1.13 2.00 -3.51
C ASN A 391 0.25 1.33 -3.41
N GLN A 392 1.07 1.82 -2.48
CA GLN A 392 2.42 1.33 -2.23
C GLN A 392 2.51 0.32 -1.07
N ASP A 393 1.38 -0.16 -0.51
CA ASP A 393 1.39 -1.03 0.68
C ASP A 393 2.13 -2.36 0.42
N ALA A 394 2.10 -2.89 -0.81
CA ALA A 394 2.84 -4.09 -1.17
C ALA A 394 4.35 -3.91 -0.97
N LEU A 395 4.90 -2.75 -1.34
CA LEU A 395 6.30 -2.42 -1.11
C LEU A 395 6.58 -2.17 0.37
N GLU A 396 5.74 -1.41 1.07
CA GLU A 396 5.93 -1.17 2.50
C GLU A 396 5.94 -2.48 3.30
N ASN A 397 5.08 -3.43 2.91
CA ASN A 397 5.05 -4.77 3.47
C ASN A 397 6.34 -5.55 3.18
N MET A 398 6.88 -5.46 1.96
CA MET A 398 8.17 -6.04 1.62
C MET A 398 9.29 -5.46 2.50
N PHE A 399 9.35 -4.13 2.65
CA PHE A 399 10.31 -3.48 3.54
C PHE A 399 10.16 -3.92 4.99
N GLY A 400 8.93 -4.08 5.47
CA GLY A 400 8.65 -4.63 6.80
C GLY A 400 9.21 -6.02 6.99
N CYS A 401 9.10 -6.88 5.97
CA CYS A 401 9.63 -8.24 6.00
C CYS A 401 11.16 -8.26 5.97
N ILE A 402 11.78 -7.40 5.17
CA ILE A 402 13.24 -7.27 5.12
C ILE A 402 13.78 -6.81 6.49
N ARG A 403 13.14 -5.82 7.13
CA ARG A 403 13.50 -5.40 8.50
C ARG A 403 13.31 -6.52 9.51
N ALA A 404 12.18 -7.21 9.48
CA ALA A 404 11.89 -8.32 10.40
C ALA A 404 12.86 -9.50 10.24
N SER A 405 13.43 -9.70 9.04
CA SER A 405 14.40 -10.76 8.76
C SER A 405 15.74 -10.57 9.51
N ASN A 406 15.98 -9.38 10.05
CA ASN A 406 17.18 -9.03 10.81
C ASN A 406 16.96 -9.03 12.33
N GLY A 407 15.84 -9.60 12.81
CA GLY A 407 15.53 -9.72 14.24
C GLY A 407 15.38 -8.35 14.90
N SER A 408 16.11 -8.12 15.99
CA SER A 408 16.11 -6.85 16.72
C SER A 408 16.82 -5.71 15.99
N ASN A 409 17.55 -5.99 14.89
CA ASN A 409 18.16 -4.96 14.07
C ASN A 409 17.14 -4.36 13.10
N THR A 410 16.39 -3.37 13.57
CA THR A 410 15.35 -2.68 12.79
C THR A 410 15.91 -1.78 11.68
N ASN A 411 17.22 -1.51 11.68
CA ASN A 411 17.92 -0.64 10.74
C ASN A 411 19.13 -1.37 10.11
N PRO A 412 18.90 -2.35 9.22
CA PRO A 412 19.98 -3.10 8.60
C PRO A 412 20.86 -2.21 7.73
N THR A 413 22.16 -2.51 7.68
CA THR A 413 23.09 -1.85 6.74
C THR A 413 22.80 -2.28 5.30
N VAL A 414 23.31 -1.54 4.31
CA VAL A 414 23.21 -1.91 2.89
C VAL A 414 23.73 -3.32 2.62
N LEU A 415 24.84 -3.71 3.28
CA LEU A 415 25.41 -5.06 3.19
C LEU A 415 24.52 -6.15 3.79
N GLN A 416 23.64 -5.80 4.75
CA GLN A 416 22.66 -6.72 5.35
C GLN A 416 21.35 -6.76 4.55
N TYR A 417 21.03 -5.66 3.87
CA TYR A 417 19.81 -5.52 3.08
C TYR A 417 19.77 -6.52 1.91
N GLY A 418 20.82 -6.56 1.09
CA GLY A 418 20.91 -7.46 -0.06
C GLY A 418 20.64 -8.94 0.28
N PRO A 419 21.41 -9.55 1.21
CA PRO A 419 21.12 -10.90 1.66
C PRO A 419 19.69 -11.08 2.19
N SER A 420 19.12 -10.08 2.87
CA SER A 420 17.73 -10.15 3.35
C SER A 420 16.73 -10.23 2.20
N VAL A 421 16.95 -9.49 1.11
CA VAL A 421 16.15 -9.57 -0.13
C VAL A 421 16.23 -10.97 -0.74
N ASN A 422 17.39 -11.63 -0.74
CA ASN A 422 17.50 -13.01 -1.24
C ASN A 422 16.58 -13.98 -0.52
N GLY A 423 16.38 -13.77 0.79
CA GLY A 423 15.41 -14.54 1.57
C GLY A 423 14.01 -14.43 0.97
N TYR A 424 13.59 -13.24 0.56
CA TYR A 424 12.33 -13.00 -0.11
C TYR A 424 12.27 -13.64 -1.51
N ILE A 425 13.32 -13.45 -2.34
CA ILE A 425 13.42 -14.02 -3.70
C ILE A 425 13.30 -15.56 -3.68
N HIS A 426 13.88 -16.23 -2.68
CA HIS A 426 13.82 -17.68 -2.54
C HIS A 426 12.51 -18.20 -1.90
N CYS A 427 11.83 -17.43 -1.05
CA CYS A 427 10.70 -17.90 -0.24
C CYS A 427 9.32 -17.79 -0.94
N ARG A 428 9.29 -17.95 -2.26
CA ARG A 428 8.23 -17.67 -3.25
C ARG A 428 6.79 -18.15 -2.96
N SER A 429 6.51 -18.94 -1.92
CA SER A 429 5.29 -19.79 -1.89
C SER A 429 4.49 -19.82 -0.60
N PHE A 430 4.71 -18.93 0.37
CA PHE A 430 3.79 -18.82 1.50
C PHE A 430 3.50 -17.38 1.89
N LYS A 431 2.23 -17.14 2.29
CA LYS A 431 1.72 -15.85 2.81
C LYS A 431 2.77 -15.18 3.69
N VAL A 432 3.25 -14.05 3.19
CA VAL A 432 4.06 -13.09 3.92
C VAL A 432 3.35 -12.77 5.24
N ARG A 433 4.09 -12.66 6.36
CA ARG A 433 3.50 -12.21 7.62
C ARG A 433 2.79 -10.88 7.34
N ASN A 434 1.48 -10.84 7.57
CA ASN A 434 0.70 -9.60 7.51
C ASN A 434 1.44 -8.51 8.30
N GLY A 435 1.98 -7.52 7.59
CA GLY A 435 2.55 -6.32 8.19
C GLY A 435 1.45 -5.45 8.80
N ASN A 436 1.85 -4.36 9.47
CA ASN A 436 0.97 -3.40 10.12
C ASN A 436 -0.14 -2.79 9.23
N SER A 437 -0.08 -3.01 7.91
CA SER A 437 -1.01 -2.50 6.90
C SER A 437 -2.15 -3.47 6.56
N ALA A 438 -2.05 -4.75 6.93
CA ALA A 438 -3.10 -5.71 6.59
C ALA A 438 -4.21 -5.71 7.66
N ARG A 439 -5.39 -5.20 7.30
CA ARG A 439 -6.63 -5.55 8.04
C ARG A 439 -6.76 -7.07 8.05
N LYS A 440 -6.92 -7.66 9.24
CA LYS A 440 -7.69 -8.90 9.34
C LYS A 440 -9.14 -8.46 9.10
N ASN A 441 -9.71 -8.88 7.97
CA ASN A 441 -11.16 -8.79 7.77
C ASN A 441 -11.87 -9.56 8.88
#